data_AF-A0A1V4S4V2-F1
#
_entry.id   AF-A0A1V4S4V2-F1
#
_cell.length_a   1.000
_cell.length_b   1.000
_cell.length_c   1.000
_cell.angle_alpha   90.00
_cell.angle_beta   90.00
_cell.angle_gamma   90.00
#
_symmetry.space_group_name_H-M   'P 1'
#
loop_
_entity.id
_entity.type
_entity.pdbx_description
1 polymer ?
#
loop_
_entity_poly.entity_id
_entity_poly.type
_entity_poly.pdbx_seq_one_letter_code
_entity_poly.pdbx_strand_id
1 'polypeptide(L)'
;MKMKIKNIRVNGTRLQETLEEMAKIGATPNGGVQRLTLSDEDKRARDLFVRWLKEMDLEIRVDEMGNIFGKRWGRNNDLPPVMSGSHVDSQPKGGRFDGILGVMGALEVFRTIHENKIETERPIVIVDWTNEEGSRFAPAMVGSGVWAGALARDWVYKRTDINGKVRDLWMN
;
A
#
# COMPACT_ATOMS: atom_id res chain seq x y z
N MET A 1 13.85 27.35 14.37
CA MET A 1 14.97 27.06 13.45
C MET A 1 14.56 25.87 12.57
N LYS A 2 14.57 25.98 11.23
CA LYS A 2 14.21 24.84 10.35
C LYS A 2 15.29 23.75 10.53
N MET A 3 14.86 22.52 10.84
CA MET A 3 15.76 21.38 10.95
C MET A 3 16.46 21.13 9.59
N LYS A 4 17.78 20.92 9.58
CA LYS A 4 18.48 20.55 8.36
C LYS A 4 18.05 19.13 7.95
N ILE A 5 17.76 18.91 6.66
CA ILE A 5 17.31 17.61 6.12
C ILE A 5 18.20 16.44 6.58
N LYS A 6 19.52 16.66 6.67
CA LYS A 6 20.51 15.66 7.10
C LYS A 6 20.26 15.09 8.51
N ASN A 7 19.56 15.85 9.36
CA ASN A 7 19.27 15.49 10.74
C ASN A 7 17.86 14.89 10.91
N ILE A 8 17.08 14.81 9.85
CA ILE A 8 15.74 14.26 9.88
C ILE A 8 15.83 12.74 10.03
N ARG A 9 14.99 12.20 10.92
CA ARG A 9 14.86 10.77 11.19
C ARG A 9 13.38 10.42 11.22
N VAL A 10 13.07 9.21 10.80
CA VAL A 10 11.74 8.63 10.98
C VAL A 10 11.46 8.34 12.45
N ASN A 11 10.19 8.30 12.85
CA ASN A 11 9.79 7.85 14.17
C ASN A 11 9.64 6.32 14.17
N GLY A 12 10.69 5.62 14.64
CA GLY A 12 10.71 4.15 14.68
C GLY A 12 9.63 3.55 15.59
N THR A 13 9.32 4.20 16.72
CA THR A 13 8.27 3.75 17.64
C THR A 13 6.90 3.83 16.97
N ARG A 14 6.58 4.95 16.31
CA ARG A 14 5.32 5.09 15.56
C ARG A 14 5.21 4.10 14.41
N LEU A 15 6.31 3.83 13.70
CA LEU A 15 6.33 2.80 12.66
C LEU A 15 6.00 1.43 13.23
N GLN A 16 6.61 1.05 14.36
CA GLN A 16 6.32 -0.19 15.04
C GLN A 16 4.84 -0.27 15.47
N GLU A 17 4.31 0.76 16.11
CA GLU A 17 2.89 0.84 16.51
C GLU A 17 1.95 0.71 15.30
N THR A 18 2.31 1.34 14.18
CA THR A 18 1.53 1.27 12.94
C THR A 18 1.53 -0.16 12.36
N LEU A 19 2.67 -0.84 12.38
CA LEU A 19 2.79 -2.24 11.98
C LEU A 19 2.00 -3.17 12.91
N GLU A 20 2.03 -2.91 14.22
CA GLU A 20 1.26 -3.65 15.22
C GLU A 20 -0.25 -3.47 15.03
N GLU A 21 -0.71 -2.25 14.75
CA GLU A 21 -2.11 -1.97 14.46
C GLU A 21 -2.57 -2.70 13.18
N MET A 22 -1.78 -2.61 12.11
CA MET A 22 -2.10 -3.28 10.85
C MET A 22 -2.08 -4.81 10.97
N ALA A 23 -1.19 -5.37 11.80
CA ALA A 23 -1.11 -6.81 12.04
C ALA A 23 -2.34 -7.39 12.76
N LYS A 24 -3.16 -6.56 13.43
CA LYS A 24 -4.43 -7.00 14.04
C LYS A 24 -5.45 -7.42 12.97
N ILE A 25 -5.36 -6.87 11.76
CA ILE A 25 -6.30 -7.15 10.66
C ILE A 25 -5.84 -8.42 9.93
N GLY A 26 -6.54 -9.52 10.19
CA GLY A 26 -6.18 -10.85 9.69
C GLY A 26 -5.24 -11.61 10.62
N ALA A 27 -5.10 -11.21 11.89
CA ALA A 27 -4.24 -11.91 12.85
C ALA A 27 -4.60 -13.40 12.97
N THR A 28 -3.59 -14.26 12.98
CA THR A 28 -3.77 -15.71 13.14
C THR A 28 -3.34 -16.18 14.54
N PRO A 29 -3.84 -17.33 15.03
CA PRO A 29 -3.45 -17.87 16.34
C PRO A 29 -1.95 -18.07 16.56
N ASN A 30 -1.19 -18.25 15.47
CA ASN A 30 0.27 -18.44 15.53
C ASN A 30 1.07 -17.12 15.44
N GLY A 31 0.39 -15.97 15.58
CA GLY A 31 1.03 -14.65 15.53
C GLY A 31 1.38 -14.16 14.12
N GLY A 32 0.81 -14.78 13.08
CA GLY A 32 0.95 -14.35 11.69
C GLY A 32 -0.23 -13.49 11.22
N VAL A 33 -0.31 -13.28 9.91
CA VAL A 33 -1.39 -12.56 9.25
C VAL A 33 -1.90 -13.38 8.07
N GLN A 34 -3.22 -13.54 7.98
CA GLN A 34 -3.95 -14.07 6.84
C GLN A 34 -4.88 -12.97 6.33
N ARG A 35 -4.45 -12.31 5.27
CA ARG A 35 -5.16 -11.22 4.62
C ARG A 35 -5.06 -11.39 3.11
N LEU A 36 -5.81 -12.37 2.60
CA LEU A 36 -5.85 -12.66 1.17
C LEU A 36 -6.42 -11.47 0.41
N THR A 37 -5.88 -11.20 -0.77
CA THR A 37 -6.37 -10.10 -1.61
C THR A 37 -7.89 -10.14 -1.78
N LEU A 38 -8.51 -8.96 -1.75
CA LEU A 38 -9.95 -8.77 -1.91
C LEU A 38 -10.79 -9.57 -0.90
N SER A 39 -10.25 -9.98 0.25
CA SER A 39 -11.06 -10.43 1.39
C SER A 39 -11.55 -9.23 2.20
N ASP A 40 -12.41 -9.48 3.19
CA ASP A 40 -12.87 -8.44 4.10
C ASP A 40 -11.72 -7.91 4.98
N GLU A 41 -10.75 -8.74 5.31
CA GLU A 41 -9.50 -8.35 5.99
C GLU A 41 -8.69 -7.41 5.11
N ASP A 42 -8.51 -7.73 3.82
CA ASP A 42 -7.77 -6.86 2.88
C ASP A 42 -8.48 -5.54 2.72
N LYS A 43 -9.81 -5.55 2.56
CA LYS A 43 -10.62 -4.33 2.52
C LYS A 43 -10.42 -3.48 3.78
N ARG A 44 -10.53 -4.07 4.98
CA ARG A 44 -10.34 -3.34 6.25
C ARG A 44 -8.94 -2.73 6.38
N ALA A 45 -7.92 -3.45 5.94
CA ALA A 45 -6.54 -2.95 5.96
C ALA A 45 -6.33 -1.81 4.95
N ARG A 46 -6.86 -1.94 3.74
CA ARG A 46 -6.87 -0.88 2.72
C ARG A 46 -7.63 0.36 3.19
N ASP A 47 -8.79 0.19 3.83
CA ASP A 47 -9.56 1.30 4.42
C ASP A 47 -8.78 2.02 5.53
N LEU A 48 -8.08 1.27 6.38
CA LEU A 48 -7.22 1.84 7.42
C LEU A 48 -6.03 2.59 6.80
N PHE A 49 -5.39 2.02 5.79
CA PHE A 49 -4.31 2.68 5.05
C PHE A 49 -4.78 3.99 4.43
N VAL A 50 -5.92 3.99 3.72
CA VAL A 50 -6.54 5.20 3.14
C VAL A 50 -6.84 6.24 4.21
N ARG A 51 -7.29 5.84 5.40
CA ARG A 51 -7.51 6.77 6.52
C ARG A 51 -6.22 7.50 6.90
N TRP A 52 -5.11 6.77 7.05
CA TRP A 52 -3.81 7.38 7.37
C TRP A 52 -3.28 8.28 6.25
N LEU A 53 -3.58 7.97 4.98
CA LEU A 53 -3.24 8.86 3.87
C LEU A 53 -4.03 10.18 3.94
N LYS A 54 -5.32 10.12 4.30
CA LYS A 54 -6.18 11.31 4.48
C LYS A 54 -5.73 12.21 5.62
N GLU A 55 -5.20 11.63 6.71
CA GLU A 55 -4.64 12.39 7.84
C GLU A 55 -3.48 13.30 7.45
N MET A 56 -2.83 13.07 6.29
CA MET A 56 -1.73 13.88 5.77
C MET A 56 -2.13 14.72 4.55
N ASP A 57 -3.43 14.85 4.27
CA ASP A 57 -3.99 15.60 3.14
C ASP A 57 -3.46 15.15 1.76
N LEU A 58 -3.21 13.85 1.60
CA LEU A 58 -2.74 13.30 0.32
C LEU A 58 -3.88 13.22 -0.69
N GLU A 59 -3.58 13.44 -1.97
CA GLU A 59 -4.50 13.13 -3.05
C GLU A 59 -4.52 11.61 -3.26
N ILE A 60 -5.68 10.99 -3.02
CA ILE A 60 -5.84 9.55 -3.11
C ILE A 60 -6.49 9.18 -4.43
N ARG A 61 -5.88 8.24 -5.15
CA ARG A 61 -6.44 7.61 -6.34
C ARG A 61 -6.42 6.11 -6.19
N VAL A 62 -7.48 5.47 -6.68
CA VAL A 62 -7.53 4.02 -6.86
C VAL A 62 -7.63 3.79 -8.36
N ASP A 63 -6.75 2.95 -8.91
CA ASP A 63 -6.83 2.60 -10.33
C ASP A 63 -7.80 1.44 -10.58
N GLU A 64 -7.94 1.08 -11.85
CA GLU A 64 -8.84 0.02 -12.27
C GLU A 64 -8.48 -1.33 -11.63
N MET A 65 -7.21 -1.57 -11.29
CA MET A 65 -6.76 -2.81 -10.64
C MET A 65 -6.98 -2.82 -9.12
N GLY A 66 -7.47 -1.73 -8.53
CA GLY A 66 -7.61 -1.57 -7.09
C GLY A 66 -6.32 -1.11 -6.41
N ASN A 67 -5.27 -0.77 -7.16
CA ASN A 67 -4.03 -0.24 -6.57
C ASN A 67 -4.33 1.13 -5.96
N ILE A 68 -3.82 1.39 -4.75
CA ILE A 68 -4.08 2.62 -4.03
C ILE A 68 -2.84 3.50 -4.08
N PHE A 69 -3.00 4.74 -4.54
CA PHE A 69 -1.95 5.74 -4.63
C PHE A 69 -2.28 6.92 -3.72
N GLY A 70 -1.36 7.29 -2.83
CA GLY A 70 -1.39 8.54 -2.07
C GLY A 70 -0.35 9.51 -2.61
N LYS A 71 -0.77 10.59 -3.27
CA LYS A 71 0.14 11.58 -3.86
C LYS A 71 0.27 12.81 -2.97
N ARG A 72 1.52 13.17 -2.69
CA ARG A 72 1.89 14.48 -2.15
C ARG A 72 2.49 15.32 -3.26
N TRP A 73 1.94 16.51 -3.48
CA TRP A 73 2.49 17.49 -4.43
C TRP A 73 3.84 18.05 -3.96
N GLY A 74 4.73 18.33 -4.91
CA GLY A 74 6.00 19.02 -4.71
C GLY A 74 5.95 20.47 -5.20
N ARG A 75 7.13 21.10 -5.26
CA ARG A 75 7.31 22.45 -5.80
C ARG A 75 7.12 22.51 -7.31
N ASN A 76 7.63 21.49 -8.01
CA ASN A 76 7.53 21.34 -9.45
C ASN A 76 6.79 20.04 -9.77
N ASN A 77 5.50 20.18 -10.06
CA ASN A 77 4.60 19.07 -10.29
C ASN A 77 4.61 18.54 -11.73
N ASP A 78 5.36 19.19 -12.62
CA ASP A 78 5.62 18.72 -13.98
C ASP A 78 6.73 17.66 -14.02
N LEU A 79 7.50 17.52 -12.92
CA LEU A 79 8.51 16.49 -12.80
C LEU A 79 7.90 15.11 -12.48
N PRO A 80 8.46 14.02 -13.04
CA PRO A 80 8.07 12.67 -12.66
C PRO A 80 8.16 12.44 -11.15
N PRO A 81 7.15 11.79 -10.54
CA PRO A 81 7.11 11.55 -9.11
C PRO A 81 8.16 10.53 -8.68
N VAL A 82 8.57 10.59 -7.41
CA VAL A 82 9.28 9.48 -6.75
C VAL A 82 8.25 8.63 -6.03
N MET A 83 8.18 7.34 -6.35
CA MET A 83 7.20 6.42 -5.79
C MET A 83 7.87 5.40 -4.86
N SER A 84 7.23 5.10 -3.74
CA SER A 84 7.64 4.06 -2.80
C SER A 84 6.42 3.33 -2.24
N GLY A 85 6.53 2.04 -1.99
CA GLY A 85 5.39 1.24 -1.56
C GLY A 85 5.66 -0.24 -1.74
N SER A 86 4.63 -1.04 -1.53
CA SER A 86 4.68 -2.50 -1.63
C SER A 86 3.25 -3.05 -1.71
N HIS A 87 2.89 -4.07 -0.94
CA HIS A 87 1.56 -4.65 -0.88
C HIS A 87 1.05 -4.83 0.55
N VAL A 88 -0.27 -4.78 0.69
CA VAL A 88 -0.98 -5.05 1.93
C VAL A 88 -1.48 -6.50 2.01
N ASP A 89 -1.74 -7.19 0.90
CA ASP A 89 -2.20 -8.58 0.93
C ASP A 89 -1.10 -9.55 1.39
N SER A 90 -1.49 -10.73 1.88
CA SER A 90 -0.58 -11.76 2.39
C SER A 90 -0.94 -13.15 1.87
N GLN A 91 0.01 -14.08 1.97
CA GLN A 91 -0.27 -15.53 1.92
C GLN A 91 -1.24 -15.98 3.05
N PRO A 92 -1.86 -17.18 2.95
CA PRO A 92 -2.70 -17.76 4.01
C PRO A 92 -1.96 -17.98 5.34
N LYS A 93 -0.65 -18.17 5.30
CA LYS A 93 0.23 -18.32 6.47
C LYS A 93 1.30 -17.22 6.47
N GLY A 94 0.89 -15.98 6.17
CA GLY A 94 1.77 -14.83 6.04
C GLY A 94 2.40 -14.39 7.36
N GLY A 95 3.60 -13.80 7.25
CA GLY A 95 4.25 -13.11 8.36
C GLY A 95 3.67 -11.71 8.58
N ARG A 96 4.12 -11.04 9.64
CA ARG A 96 3.67 -9.68 10.00
C ARG A 96 4.37 -8.55 9.25
N PHE A 97 5.36 -8.86 8.40
CA PHE A 97 6.25 -7.86 7.80
C PHE A 97 6.36 -7.97 6.27
N ASP A 98 5.99 -9.11 5.69
CA ASP A 98 6.04 -9.31 4.25
C ASP A 98 5.05 -8.36 3.55
N GLY A 99 5.51 -7.67 2.51
CA GLY A 99 4.84 -6.53 1.88
C GLY A 99 4.68 -5.30 2.77
N ILE A 100 4.00 -5.47 3.90
CA ILE A 100 3.47 -4.39 4.73
C ILE A 100 4.56 -3.50 5.33
N LEU A 101 5.77 -4.01 5.56
CA LEU A 101 6.90 -3.19 6.01
C LEU A 101 7.28 -2.12 4.97
N GLY A 102 7.20 -2.43 3.68
CA GLY A 102 7.45 -1.46 2.61
C GLY A 102 6.38 -0.37 2.56
N VAL A 103 5.10 -0.73 2.72
CA VAL A 103 4.00 0.23 2.74
C VAL A 103 4.06 1.12 3.99
N MET A 104 4.20 0.53 5.18
CA MET A 104 4.23 1.30 6.44
C MET A 104 5.52 2.10 6.60
N GLY A 105 6.65 1.59 6.09
CA GLY A 105 7.90 2.34 6.02
C GLY A 105 7.77 3.59 5.15
N ALA A 106 7.14 3.46 3.98
CA ALA A 106 6.82 4.62 3.15
C ALA A 106 5.85 5.59 3.86
N LEU A 107 4.82 5.06 4.53
CA LEU A 107 3.87 5.89 5.29
C LEU A 107 4.57 6.71 6.37
N GLU A 108 5.52 6.12 7.11
CA GLU A 108 6.28 6.83 8.13
C GLU A 108 7.20 7.91 7.54
N VAL A 109 7.79 7.67 6.37
CA VAL A 109 8.53 8.72 5.64
C VAL A 109 7.59 9.88 5.30
N PHE A 110 6.38 9.61 4.83
CA PHE A 110 5.39 10.65 4.51
C PHE A 110 4.95 11.42 5.75
N ARG A 111 4.67 10.74 6.87
CA ARG A 111 4.36 11.40 8.15
C ARG A 111 5.49 12.30 8.61
N THR A 112 6.72 11.80 8.56
CA THR A 112 7.92 12.57 8.90
C THR A 112 8.06 13.83 8.04
N ILE A 113 7.83 13.72 6.73
CA ILE A 113 7.84 14.85 5.79
C ILE A 113 6.73 15.85 6.12
N HIS A 114 5.52 15.37 6.36
CA HIS A 114 4.34 16.17 6.66
C HIS A 114 4.53 16.97 7.96
N GLU A 115 4.91 16.32 9.06
CA GLU A 115 5.11 16.94 10.38
C GLU A 115 6.23 17.98 10.40
N ASN A 116 7.31 17.72 9.66
CA ASN A 116 8.42 18.66 9.53
C ASN A 116 8.16 19.76 8.50
N LYS A 117 6.97 19.78 7.86
CA LYS A 117 6.57 20.74 6.82
C LYS A 117 7.62 20.84 5.71
N ILE A 118 8.16 19.70 5.31
CA ILE A 118 9.16 19.63 4.24
C ILE A 118 8.44 19.71 2.90
N GLU A 119 8.98 20.56 2.04
CA GLU A 119 8.56 20.67 0.65
C GLU A 119 9.56 19.93 -0.24
N THR A 120 9.09 18.96 -1.01
CA THR A 120 9.91 18.21 -1.96
C THR A 120 9.93 18.91 -3.32
N GLU A 121 11.01 18.76 -4.09
CA GLU A 121 11.08 19.33 -5.44
C GLU A 121 10.07 18.64 -6.37
N ARG A 122 10.08 17.31 -6.38
CA ARG A 122 9.16 16.46 -7.15
C ARG A 122 7.95 16.06 -6.29
N PRO A 123 6.81 15.69 -6.89
CA PRO A 123 5.78 14.97 -6.17
C PRO A 123 6.34 13.64 -5.65
N ILE A 124 5.78 13.17 -4.54
CA ILE A 124 6.06 11.84 -4.02
C ILE A 124 4.76 11.04 -3.94
N VAL A 125 4.84 9.74 -4.20
CA VAL A 125 3.68 8.85 -4.21
C VAL A 125 3.95 7.63 -3.33
N ILE A 126 3.02 7.34 -2.43
CA ILE A 126 2.97 6.06 -1.73
C ILE A 126 1.99 5.13 -2.44
N VAL A 127 2.35 3.85 -2.59
CA VAL A 127 1.52 2.86 -3.30
C VAL A 127 1.32 1.56 -2.51
N ASP A 128 0.10 1.03 -2.60
CA ASP A 128 -0.24 -0.35 -2.26
C ASP A 128 -0.71 -1.10 -3.51
N TRP A 129 0.07 -2.11 -3.93
CA TRP A 129 -0.21 -2.95 -5.09
C TRP A 129 -1.20 -4.06 -4.75
N THR A 130 -2.14 -4.31 -5.66
CA THR A 130 -3.16 -5.34 -5.47
C THR A 130 -2.67 -6.73 -5.87
N ASN A 131 -2.82 -7.70 -4.96
CA ASN A 131 -2.53 -9.12 -5.19
C ASN A 131 -1.10 -9.34 -5.67
N GLU A 132 -0.17 -8.90 -4.82
CA GLU A 132 1.24 -9.19 -5.04
C GLU A 132 1.49 -10.69 -4.85
N GLU A 133 0.89 -11.29 -3.82
CA GLU A 133 1.20 -12.66 -3.40
C GLU A 133 0.70 -13.73 -4.39
N GLY A 134 -0.25 -13.37 -5.27
CA GLY A 134 -0.85 -14.29 -6.23
C GLY A 134 -1.60 -15.47 -5.62
N SER A 135 -1.84 -15.43 -4.31
CA SER A 135 -2.27 -16.60 -3.54
C SER A 135 -3.74 -16.95 -3.77
N ARG A 136 -4.60 -15.92 -3.82
CA ARG A 136 -6.03 -16.11 -4.09
C ARG A 136 -6.34 -16.13 -5.58
N PHE A 137 -5.71 -15.22 -6.34
CA PHE A 137 -5.88 -15.13 -7.79
C PHE A 137 -4.50 -15.12 -8.43
N ALA A 138 -4.21 -16.13 -9.25
CA ALA A 138 -2.95 -16.18 -9.99
C ALA A 138 -2.96 -15.21 -11.20
N PRO A 139 -1.79 -14.72 -11.64
CA PRO A 139 -0.46 -14.92 -11.07
C PRO A 139 -0.19 -13.98 -9.90
N ALA A 140 1.03 -14.05 -9.37
CA ALA A 140 1.58 -13.06 -8.45
C ALA A 140 1.86 -11.72 -9.18
N MET A 141 2.02 -10.65 -8.41
CA MET A 141 2.36 -9.29 -8.86
C MET A 141 1.42 -8.71 -9.92
N VAL A 142 0.12 -8.98 -9.86
CA VAL A 142 -0.78 -8.56 -10.95
C VAL A 142 -1.12 -7.08 -10.97
N GLY A 143 -1.32 -6.45 -9.80
CA GLY A 143 -1.63 -5.03 -9.72
C GLY A 143 -0.51 -4.19 -10.33
N SER A 144 0.73 -4.47 -9.94
CA SER A 144 1.93 -3.84 -10.50
C SER A 144 2.24 -4.30 -11.92
N GLY A 145 2.01 -5.58 -12.24
CA GLY A 145 2.23 -6.13 -13.58
C GLY A 145 1.34 -5.50 -14.64
N VAL A 146 0.06 -5.23 -14.34
CA VAL A 146 -0.84 -4.49 -15.23
C VAL A 146 -0.41 -3.02 -15.31
N TRP A 147 -0.09 -2.40 -14.18
CA TRP A 147 0.36 -1.00 -14.14
C TRP A 147 1.62 -0.76 -14.97
N ALA A 148 2.56 -1.72 -14.95
CA ALA A 148 3.79 -1.67 -15.73
C ALA A 148 3.63 -2.13 -17.19
N GLY A 149 2.43 -2.53 -17.62
CA GLY A 149 2.15 -3.03 -18.97
C GLY A 149 2.67 -4.45 -19.25
N ALA A 150 3.14 -5.17 -18.23
CA ALA A 150 3.61 -6.55 -18.34
C ALA A 150 2.48 -7.58 -18.41
N LEU A 151 1.29 -7.23 -17.91
CA LEU A 151 0.09 -8.06 -17.94
C LEU A 151 -1.09 -7.30 -18.53
N ALA A 152 -1.92 -8.00 -19.32
CA ALA A 152 -3.16 -7.42 -19.84
C ALA A 152 -4.27 -7.44 -18.78
N ARG A 153 -4.87 -6.29 -18.48
CA ARG A 153 -5.97 -6.14 -17.49
C ARG A 153 -7.10 -7.15 -17.72
N ASP A 154 -7.62 -7.22 -18.95
CA ASP A 154 -8.76 -8.08 -19.28
C ASP A 154 -8.43 -9.58 -19.12
N TRP A 155 -7.17 -9.96 -19.24
CA TRP A 155 -6.71 -11.32 -18.97
C TRP A 155 -6.65 -11.62 -17.47
N VAL A 156 -6.25 -10.63 -16.65
CA VAL A 156 -6.25 -10.74 -15.17
C VAL A 156 -7.68 -10.81 -14.63
N TYR A 157 -8.64 -10.09 -15.22
CA TYR A 157 -10.03 -10.07 -14.74
C TYR A 157 -10.76 -11.40 -14.95
N LYS A 158 -10.30 -12.21 -15.91
CA LYS A 158 -10.83 -13.56 -16.16
C LYS A 158 -10.29 -14.62 -15.19
N ARG A 159 -9.38 -14.25 -14.29
CA ARG A 159 -8.82 -15.19 -13.30
C ARG A 159 -9.83 -15.42 -12.19
N THR A 160 -9.95 -16.67 -11.78
CA THR A 160 -10.82 -17.06 -10.66
C THR A 160 -9.98 -17.54 -9.48
N ASP A 161 -10.56 -17.46 -8.29
CA ASP A 161 -10.03 -18.19 -7.14
C ASP A 161 -10.35 -19.70 -7.25
N ILE A 162 -9.90 -20.47 -6.25
CA ILE A 162 -10.09 -21.92 -6.19
C ILE A 162 -11.57 -22.35 -6.14
N ASN A 163 -12.48 -21.43 -5.81
CA ASN A 163 -13.92 -21.67 -5.75
C ASN A 163 -14.65 -21.16 -7.00
N GLY A 164 -13.92 -20.69 -8.02
CA GLY A 164 -14.49 -20.15 -9.25
C GLY A 164 -14.97 -18.70 -9.13
N LYS A 165 -14.71 -18.00 -8.01
CA LYS A 165 -15.09 -16.58 -7.87
C LYS A 165 -14.17 -15.74 -8.74
N VAL A 166 -14.73 -14.82 -9.54
CA VAL A 166 -13.95 -13.80 -10.27
C VAL A 166 -13.60 -12.63 -9.36
N ARG A 167 -12.61 -11.82 -9.77
CA ARG A 167 -12.27 -10.58 -9.06
C ARG A 167 -13.47 -9.63 -9.05
N ASP A 168 -13.98 -9.36 -7.87
CA ASP A 168 -14.95 -8.30 -7.60
C ASP A 168 -14.22 -7.24 -6.79
N LEU A 169 -13.82 -6.16 -7.44
CA LEU A 169 -13.21 -5.03 -6.76
C LEU A 169 -14.34 -4.30 -6.05
N TRP A 170 -14.29 -4.28 -4.72
CA TRP A 170 -15.26 -3.62 -3.83
C TRP A 170 -15.41 -2.10 -4.05
N MET A 171 -14.83 -1.56 -5.13
CA MET A 171 -14.58 -0.14 -5.37
C MET A 171 -15.26 0.37 -6.66
N ASN A 172 -16.27 -0.34 -7.16
CA ASN A 172 -17.21 0.16 -8.19
C ASN A 172 -18.45 0.78 -7.54
#